data_AF-A0AAV3GR84-F1
#
_entry.id   AF-A0AAV3GR84-F1
#
_cell.length_a   1.000
_cell.length_b   1.000
_cell.length_c   1.000
_cell.angle_alpha   90.00
_cell.angle_beta   90.00
_cell.angle_gamma   90.00
#
_symmetry.space_group_name_H-M   'P 1'
#
loop_
_entity.id
_entity.type
_entity.pdbx_description
1 polymer ?
#
loop_
_entity_poly.entity_id
_entity_poly.type
_entity_poly.pdbx_seq_one_letter_code
_entity_poly.pdbx_strand_id
1 'polypeptide(L)' 'MKVYILAITEGTWMFPVGSGKIYKSKTAAYKAFEKYKKENGGGTNAKILVADNWHEEGERN' A
#
# COMPACT_ATOMS: atom_id res chain seq x y z
N MET A 1 7.67 -2.20 -13.78
CA MET A 1 6.88 -3.27 -13.12
C MET A 1 5.99 -2.59 -12.09
N LYS A 2 4.67 -2.85 -12.06
CA LYS A 2 3.78 -2.22 -11.07
C LYS A 2 3.83 -2.97 -9.74
N VAL A 3 3.91 -2.24 -8.65
CA VAL A 3 3.78 -2.76 -7.28
C VAL A 3 2.67 -2.02 -6.56
N TYR A 4 2.08 -2.68 -5.56
CA TYR A 4 0.93 -2.18 -4.83
C TYR A 4 1.22 -2.21 -3.33
N ILE A 5 0.73 -1.23 -2.59
CA ILE A 5 0.81 -1.20 -1.12
C ILE A 5 -0.54 -0.81 -0.54
N LEU A 6 -0.89 -1.39 0.60
CA LEU A 6 -2.04 -0.97 1.37
C LEU A 6 -1.58 0.10 2.37
N ALA A 7 -2.16 1.29 2.33
CA ALA A 7 -1.75 2.40 3.19
C ALA A 7 -2.93 3.32 3.56
N ILE A 8 -2.81 4.00 4.68
CA ILE A 8 -3.67 5.12 5.08
C ILE A 8 -2.96 6.41 4.69
N THR A 9 -3.69 7.35 4.11
CA THR A 9 -3.17 8.67 3.73
C THR A 9 -3.78 9.74 4.62
N GLU A 10 -2.94 10.57 5.24
CA GLU A 10 -3.39 11.68 6.08
C GLU A 10 -2.60 12.95 5.71
N GLY A 11 -3.27 13.86 5.00
CA GLY A 11 -2.62 15.04 4.41
C GLY A 11 -1.51 14.62 3.44
N THR A 12 -0.28 15.05 3.74
CA THR A 12 0.94 14.74 2.98
C THR A 12 1.58 13.41 3.38
N TRP A 13 1.11 12.76 4.45
CA TRP A 13 1.71 11.56 5.00
C TRP A 13 1.01 10.28 4.52
N MET A 14 1.80 9.20 4.43
CA MET A 14 1.33 7.88 4.06
C MET A 14 1.82 6.87 5.10
N PHE A 15 0.90 6.13 5.69
CA PHE A 15 1.16 5.11 6.71
C PHE A 15 0.86 3.72 6.16
N PRO A 16 1.88 2.86 5.97
CA PRO A 16 1.67 1.50 5.49
C PRO A 16 0.87 0.65 6.48
N VAL A 17 -0.05 -0.16 5.96
CA VAL A 17 -0.86 -1.13 6.72
C VAL A 17 -0.26 -2.52 6.57
N GLY A 18 -0.46 -3.40 7.57
CA GLY A 18 -0.08 -4.81 7.47
C GLY A 18 1.42 -5.02 7.28
N SER A 19 2.22 -4.36 8.12
CA SER A 19 3.69 -4.40 8.12
C SER A 19 4.35 -3.80 6.86
N GLY A 20 3.62 -2.99 6.09
CA GLY A 20 4.17 -2.34 4.89
C GLY A 20 4.51 -3.30 3.76
N LYS A 21 3.80 -4.42 3.69
CA LYS A 21 3.99 -5.41 2.64
C LYS A 21 3.69 -4.80 1.26
N ILE A 22 4.61 -5.04 0.33
CA ILE A 22 4.47 -4.70 -1.09
C ILE A 22 3.92 -5.92 -1.85
N TYR A 23 2.92 -5.70 -2.69
CA TYR A 23 2.26 -6.72 -3.50
C TYR A 23 2.64 -6.56 -4.97
N LYS A 24 2.99 -7.67 -5.62
CA LYS A 24 3.32 -7.69 -7.07
C LYS A 24 2.10 -7.74 -7.98
N SER A 25 0.89 -7.90 -7.42
CA SER A 25 -0.35 -7.93 -8.19
C SER A 25 -1.48 -7.19 -7.48
N LYS A 26 -2.36 -6.57 -8.27
CA LYS A 26 -3.54 -5.85 -7.77
C LYS A 26 -4.46 -6.77 -6.98
N THR A 27 -4.65 -8.00 -7.46
CA THR A 27 -5.50 -9.00 -6.80
C THR A 27 -4.98 -9.39 -5.41
N ALA A 28 -3.65 -9.52 -5.24
CA ALA A 28 -3.07 -9.82 -3.93
C ALA A 28 -3.25 -8.66 -2.94
N ALA A 29 -3.06 -7.42 -3.40
CA ALA A 29 -3.33 -6.23 -2.60
C ALA A 29 -4.82 -6.12 -2.22
N TYR A 30 -5.73 -6.44 -3.14
CA TYR A 30 -7.17 -6.42 -2.87
C TYR A 30 -7.60 -7.46 -1.82
N LYS A 31 -7.05 -8.68 -1.88
CA LYS A 31 -7.27 -9.69 -0.84
C LYS A 31 -6.82 -9.21 0.54
N ALA A 32 -5.69 -8.51 0.61
CA ALA A 32 -5.19 -7.92 1.85
C ALA A 32 -6.09 -6.77 2.35
N PHE A 33 -6.56 -5.91 1.45
CA PHE A 33 -7.51 -4.85 1.77
C PHE A 33 -8.82 -5.40 2.36
N GLU A 34 -9.44 -6.40 1.72
CA GLU A 34 -10.69 -7.01 2.22
C GLU A 34 -10.49 -7.67 3.59
N LYS A 35 -9.35 -8.35 3.79
CA LYS A 35 -8.98 -8.90 5.09
C LYS A 35 -8.87 -7.80 6.14
N TYR A 36 -8.14 -6.73 5.84
CA TYR A 36 -7.95 -5.61 6.75
C TYR A 36 -9.28 -4.90 7.06
N LYS A 37 -10.11 -4.65 6.06
CA LYS A 37 -11.46 -4.07 6.23
C LYS A 37 -12.32 -4.93 7.15
N LYS A 38 -12.30 -6.26 6.98
CA LYS A 38 -13.02 -7.20 7.84
C LYS A 38 -12.53 -7.15 9.29
N GLU A 39 -11.21 -7.10 9.50
CA GLU A 39 -10.60 -6.99 10.83
C GLU A 39 -10.95 -5.68 11.53
N ASN A 40 -11.24 -4.61 10.79
CA ASN A 40 -11.67 -3.30 11.31
C ASN A 40 -13.20 -3.11 11.30
N GLY A 41 -13.97 -4.20 11.38
CA GLY A 41 -15.43 -4.12 11.52
C GLY A 41 -16.15 -3.58 10.28
N GLY A 42 -15.56 -3.70 9.09
CA GLY A 42 -16.16 -3.27 7.83
C GLY A 42 -15.88 -1.81 7.47
N GLY A 43 -15.32 -1.01 8.39
CA GLY A 43 -14.91 0.37 8.17
C GLY A 43 -13.40 0.50 8.06
N THR A 44 -12.91 1.18 7.02
CA THR A 44 -11.50 1.59 6.94
C THR A 44 -11.31 2.72 5.94
N ASN A 45 -10.35 3.60 6.22
CA ASN A 45 -9.87 4.64 5.29
C ASN A 45 -8.61 4.20 4.51
N ALA A 46 -8.17 2.95 4.66
CA ALA A 46 -7.02 2.43 3.92
C ALA A 46 -7.31 2.34 2.42
N LYS A 47 -6.28 2.56 1.62
CA LYS A 47 -6.33 2.59 0.16
C LYS A 47 -5.22 1.70 -0.40
N ILE A 48 -5.47 1.12 -1.56
CA ILE A 48 -4.44 0.45 -2.34
C ILE A 48 -3.77 1.50 -3.21
N LEU A 49 -2.51 1.79 -2.93
CA LEU A 49 -1.67 2.68 -3.74
C LEU A 49 -0.88 1.83 -4.73
N VAL A 50 -0.67 2.36 -5.92
CA VAL A 50 0.13 1.74 -6.98
C VAL A 50 1.37 2.58 -7.21
N ALA A 51 2.52 1.93 -7.29
CA ALA A 51 3.74 2.54 -7.75
C ALA A 51 4.20 1.82 -9.03
N ASP A 52 4.50 2.60 -10.05
CA ASP A 52 4.89 2.14 -11.37
C ASP A 52 6.37 2.35 -11.67
N ASN A 53 7.02 3.35 -11.05
CA ASN A 53 8.41 3.72 -11.27
C ASN A 53 9.22 3.91 -9.96
N TRP A 54 9.63 2.81 -9.34
CA TRP A 54 10.67 2.88 -8.29
C TRP A 54 12.03 3.03 -8.95
N HIS A 55 12.80 4.02 -8.50
CA HIS A 55 14.18 4.24 -8.89
C HIS A 55 15.05 4.15 -7.65
N GLU A 56 16.26 3.64 -7.83
CA GLU A 56 17.32 3.80 -6.83
C GLU A 56 17.76 5.26 -6.89
N GLU A 57 17.67 5.95 -5.75
CA GLU A 57 18.29 7.26 -5.63
C GLU A 57 19.78 7.03 -5.41
N GLY A 58 20.57 7.18 -6.47
CA GLY A 58 22.02 7.09 -6.37
C GLY A 58 22.57 8.22 -5.50
N GLU A 59 23.59 7.93 -4.69
CA GLU A 59 24.30 8.95 -3.93
C GLU A 59 24.75 10.07 -4.88
N ARG A 60 24.22 11.28 -4.69
CA ARG A 60 24.81 12.49 -5.26
C ARG A 60 26.15 12.68 -4.57
N ASN A 61 27.23 12.24 -5.21
CA ASN A 61 28.59 12.72 -4.93
C ASN A 61 28.65 14.24 -5.13
#